data_AF-A0A352FCT8-F1
#
_entry.id   AF-A0A352FCT8-F1
#
_cell.length_a   1.000
_cell.length_b   1.000
_cell.length_c   1.000
_cell.angle_alpha   90.00
_cell.angle_beta   90.00
_cell.angle_gamma   90.00
#
_symmetry.space_group_name_H-M   'P 1'
#
loop_
_entity.id
_entity.type
_entity.pdbx_description
1 polymer ?
#
loop_
_entity_poly.entity_id
_entity_poly.type
_entity_poly.pdbx_seq_one_letter_code
_entity_poly.pdbx_strand_id
1 'polypeptide(L)' 'GIFTVLDGAQALGHIPVDIEDIGCDAYIGCMHKWILAPTGNGFMWLRK' A
#
# COMPACT_ATOMS: atom_id res chain seq x y z
N GLY A 1 -7.14 -4.32 20.05
CA GLY A 1 -7.05 -3.13 19.17
C GLY A 1 -8.13 -3.20 18.12
N ILE A 2 -8.12 -2.26 17.16
CA ILE A 2 -9.00 -2.24 15.98
C ILE A 2 -8.19 -2.68 14.78
N PHE A 3 -8.74 -3.55 13.94
CA PHE A 3 -8.09 -3.98 12.70
C PHE A 3 -8.13 -2.87 11.65
N THR A 4 -6.99 -2.52 11.09
CA THR A 4 -6.80 -1.39 10.18
C THR A 4 -6.29 -1.83 8.82
N VAL A 5 -7.01 -1.43 7.78
CA VAL A 5 -6.62 -1.62 6.38
C VAL A 5 -6.39 -0.25 5.76
N LEU A 6 -5.17 0.01 5.31
CA LEU A 6 -4.82 1.29 4.70
C LEU A 6 -4.75 1.19 3.17
N ASP A 7 -5.46 2.10 2.50
CA ASP A 7 -5.39 2.29 1.05
C ASP A 7 -4.26 3.26 0.68
N GLY A 8 -3.18 2.68 0.15
CA GLY A 8 -1.99 3.36 -0.31
C GLY A 8 -1.97 3.69 -1.80
N ALA A 9 -3.10 3.59 -2.52
CA ALA A 9 -3.14 3.71 -3.98
C ALA A 9 -2.51 5.01 -4.52
N GLN A 10 -2.52 6.11 -3.77
CA GLN A 10 -1.92 7.39 -4.18
C GLN A 10 -0.50 7.62 -3.62
N ALA A 11 -0.05 6.79 -2.68
CA ALA A 11 1.23 6.95 -2.00
C ALA A 11 2.33 6.06 -2.61
N LEU A 12 1.98 4.83 -3.01
CA LEU A 12 2.92 3.85 -3.53
C LEU A 12 3.68 4.40 -4.75
N GLY A 13 5.00 4.53 -4.62
CA GLY A 13 5.88 5.05 -5.67
C GLY A 13 5.91 6.57 -5.83
N HIS A 14 5.09 7.31 -5.08
CA HIS A 14 5.03 8.78 -5.11
C HIS A 14 5.77 9.42 -3.94
N ILE A 15 5.56 8.87 -2.74
CA ILE A 15 6.20 9.32 -1.50
C ILE A 15 6.84 8.13 -0.80
N PRO A 16 7.84 8.37 0.07
CA PRO A 16 8.33 7.33 0.97
C PRO A 16 7.19 6.80 1.84
N VAL A 17 7.07 5.48 1.93
CA VAL A 17 6.10 4.78 2.77
C VAL A 17 6.85 3.69 3.53
N ASP A 18 6.80 3.76 4.86
CA ASP A 18 7.29 2.71 5.75
C ASP A 18 6.09 2.04 6.43
N ILE A 19 5.76 0.83 6.00
CA ILE A 19 4.58 0.10 6.44
C ILE A 19 4.76 -0.42 7.88
N GLU A 20 6.00 -0.69 8.30
CA GLU A 20 6.30 -1.15 9.66
C GLU A 20 6.08 -0.01 10.66
N ASP A 21 6.54 1.21 10.33
CA ASP A 21 6.34 2.43 11.14
C ASP A 21 4.86 2.84 11.22
N ILE A 22 4.12 2.75 10.11
CA ILE A 22 2.69 3.08 10.04
C ILE A 22 1.83 2.28 11.03
N GLY A 23 2.23 1.04 11.35
CA GLY A 23 1.52 0.28 12.38
C GLY A 23 0.23 -0.43 11.94
N CYS A 24 -0.12 -0.44 10.65
CA CYS A 24 -1.38 -1.04 10.17
C CYS A 24 -1.33 -2.57 10.04
N ASP A 25 -2.49 -3.21 10.02
CA ASP A 25 -2.62 -4.67 9.90
C ASP A 25 -2.59 -5.14 8.43
N ALA A 26 -3.07 -4.31 7.51
CA ALA A 26 -2.99 -4.55 6.07
C ALA A 26 -2.75 -3.24 5.31
N TYR A 27 -1.98 -3.31 4.23
CA TYR A 27 -1.71 -2.18 3.36
C TYR A 27 -1.88 -2.59 1.90
N ILE A 28 -2.69 -1.86 1.15
CA ILE A 28 -3.01 -2.17 -0.26
C ILE A 28 -2.60 -1.02 -1.17
N GLY A 29 -2.32 -1.32 -2.45
CA GLY A 29 -2.09 -0.27 -3.42
C GLY A 29 -2.10 -0.76 -4.87
N CYS A 30 -2.44 0.14 -5.78
CA CYS A 30 -2.35 -0.08 -7.21
C CYS A 30 -0.95 0.33 -7.73
N MET A 31 -0.44 -0.40 -8.72
CA MET A 31 0.87 -0.10 -9.31
C MET A 31 0.79 0.75 -10.58
N HIS A 32 -0.42 0.93 -11.14
CA HIS A 32 -0.63 1.63 -12.42
C HIS A 32 -0.70 3.16 -12.33
N LYS A 33 -0.34 3.72 -11.17
CA LYS A 33 -0.17 5.16 -10.98
C LYS A 33 1.31 5.50 -10.99
N TRP A 34 1.90 5.69 -9.82
CA TRP A 34 3.25 6.25 -9.69
C TRP A 34 4.37 5.23 -9.93
N ILE A 35 4.07 3.93 -9.85
CA ILE A 35 5.00 2.86 -10.24
C ILE A 35 4.97 2.56 -11.75
N LEU A 36 4.02 3.16 -12.49
CA LEU A 36 3.91 3.05 -13.96
C LEU A 36 3.77 1.61 -14.48
N ALA A 37 3.28 0.68 -13.65
CA ALA A 37 2.95 -0.67 -14.11
C ALA A 37 1.67 -0.67 -14.96
N PRO A 38 1.41 -1.71 -15.79
CA PRO A 38 0.15 -1.82 -16.50
C PRO A 38 -1.08 -1.85 -15.58
N THR A 39 -2.22 -1.35 -16.05
CA THR A 39 -3.49 -1.45 -15.33
C THR A 39 -3.82 -2.90 -14.98
N GLY A 40 -4.39 -3.13 -13.80
CA GLY A 40 -4.69 -4.46 -13.26
C GLY A 40 -3.61 -5.00 -12.30
N ASN A 41 -2.45 -4.34 -12.20
CA ASN A 41 -1.42 -4.69 -11.22
C ASN A 41 -1.63 -3.93 -9.89
N GLY A 42 -1.46 -4.66 -8.78
CA GLY A 42 -1.55 -4.14 -7.42
C GLY A 42 -0.85 -5.07 -6.44
N PHE A 43 -0.76 -4.64 -5.19
CA PHE A 43 -0.24 -5.45 -4.09
C PHE A 43 -1.13 -5.35 -2.86
N MET A 44 -0.99 -6.34 -1.99
CA MET A 44 -1.48 -6.32 -0.63
C MET A 44 -0.38 -6.86 0.28
N TRP A 45 -0.04 -6.08 1.29
CA TRP A 45 0.80 -6.50 2.39
C TRP A 45 -0.08 -6.80 3.61
N LEU A 46 0.29 -7.84 4.36
CA LEU A 46 -0.37 -8.26 5.59
C LEU A 46 0.67 -8.40 6.69
N ARG A 47 0.36 -7.84 7.86
CA ARG A 47 1.17 -8.00 9.07
C ARG A 47 1.15 -9.46 9.52
N LYS A 48 2.32 -9.99 9.89
CA LYS A 48 2.48 -11.34 10.45
C LYS A 48 2.08 -11.42 11.92
#